data_AF-A0A2J7QQC8-F1
#
_entry.id   AF-A0A2J7QQC8-F1
#
_cell.length_a   1.000
_cell.length_b   1.000
_cell.length_c   1.000
_cell.angle_alpha   90.00
_cell.angle_beta   90.00
_cell.angle_gamma   90.00
#
_symmetry.space_group_name_H-M   'P 1'
#
loop_
_entity.id
_entity.type
_entity.pdbx_description
1 polymer ?
#
loop_
_entity_poly.entity_id
_entity_poly.type
_entity_poly.pdbx_seq_one_letter_code
_entity_poly.pdbx_strand_id
1 'polypeptide(L)'
;MRSLLHVIQGYVGLSALMVHSKPYHDSEEMLPMCYRCSTYNPLMTSTANCCTNCRQPFVHSFVSFEVLPLVEFQLESGISDEEAVNLIEAPTPVTEETNQTRGWLQSESDTFQTIQFDESPADIKDPFTARLMNFENLGDEFEPVIVSQATLQAMEPSTILICRWPPPLRYQFYRNLLPDLQITLCNSCNKVFHVDDFELQVLQKGHCPFCRSTTQHSGNEVNEVTTL
;
A
#
# COMPACT_ATOMS: atom_id res chain seq x y z
N MET A 1 -10.71 14.39 59.59
CA MET A 1 -9.38 13.98 59.03
C MET A 1 -9.32 12.49 58.65
N ARG A 2 -9.69 11.53 59.52
CA ARG A 2 -9.60 10.09 59.18
C ARG A 2 -10.46 9.63 57.99
N SER A 3 -11.65 10.21 57.78
CA SER A 3 -12.49 9.82 56.64
C SER A 3 -11.94 10.31 55.29
N LEU A 4 -11.24 11.46 55.28
CA LEU A 4 -10.63 12.01 54.07
C LEU A 4 -9.44 11.14 53.60
N LEU A 5 -8.65 10.62 54.54
CA LEU A 5 -7.54 9.72 54.25
C LEU A 5 -8.01 8.41 53.61
N HIS A 6 -9.13 7.86 54.10
CA HIS A 6 -9.72 6.62 53.58
C HIS A 6 -10.29 6.81 52.16
N VAL A 7 -10.83 8.00 51.87
CA VAL A 7 -11.29 8.38 50.51
C VAL A 7 -10.12 8.50 49.55
N ILE A 8 -9.02 9.12 49.96
CA ILE A 8 -7.81 9.26 49.14
C ILE A 8 -7.16 7.89 48.87
N GLN A 9 -7.07 7.01 49.88
CA GLN A 9 -6.55 5.65 49.70
C GLN A 9 -7.42 4.80 48.78
N GLY A 10 -8.76 4.93 48.86
CA GLY A 10 -9.67 4.28 47.93
C GLY A 10 -9.47 4.79 46.49
N TYR A 11 -9.31 6.10 46.32
CA TYR A 11 -9.05 6.71 45.02
C TYR A 11 -7.72 6.22 44.43
N VAL A 12 -6.62 6.24 45.20
CA VAL A 12 -5.31 5.75 44.75
C VAL A 12 -5.35 4.26 44.41
N GLY A 13 -6.07 3.44 45.18
CA GLY A 13 -6.26 2.02 44.89
C GLY A 13 -7.04 1.78 43.60
N LEU A 14 -8.11 2.55 43.36
CA LEU A 14 -8.88 2.49 42.12
C LEU A 14 -8.07 2.95 40.91
N SER A 15 -7.27 4.03 41.06
CA SER A 15 -6.37 4.50 40.02
C SER A 15 -5.29 3.46 39.70
N ALA A 16 -4.71 2.81 40.72
CA ALA A 16 -3.73 1.74 40.52
C ALA A 16 -4.35 0.54 39.79
N LEU A 17 -5.55 0.11 40.19
CA LEU A 17 -6.29 -0.95 39.50
C LEU A 17 -6.58 -0.58 38.04
N MET A 18 -7.03 0.65 37.76
CA MET A 18 -7.29 1.12 36.39
C MET A 18 -6.03 1.13 35.51
N VAL A 19 -4.86 1.43 36.08
CA VAL A 19 -3.60 1.40 35.34
C VAL A 19 -3.18 -0.05 35.05
N HIS A 20 -3.31 -0.94 36.03
CA HIS A 20 -2.94 -2.36 35.89
C HIS A 20 -3.96 -3.22 35.15
N SER A 21 -5.22 -2.77 35.04
CA SER A 21 -6.29 -3.47 34.33
C SER A 21 -6.36 -3.12 32.85
N LYS A 22 -5.57 -2.13 32.37
CA LYS A 22 -5.48 -1.89 30.94
C LYS A 22 -4.92 -3.15 30.29
N PRO A 23 -5.63 -3.77 29.33
CA PRO A 23 -5.07 -4.88 28.59
C PRO A 23 -3.76 -4.41 27.97
N TYR A 24 -2.72 -5.26 28.04
CA TYR A 24 -1.44 -4.95 27.44
C TYR A 24 -1.66 -4.61 25.96
N HIS A 25 -1.25 -3.42 25.57
CA HIS A 25 -1.34 -2.93 24.20
C HIS A 25 0.09 -2.84 23.68
N ASP A 26 0.37 -3.53 22.58
CA ASP A 26 1.64 -3.39 21.89
C ASP A 26 1.84 -1.92 21.45
N SER A 27 3.10 -1.50 21.32
CA SER A 27 3.41 -0.21 20.70
C SER A 27 2.86 -0.16 19.28
N GLU A 28 2.29 0.97 18.86
CA GLU A 28 1.71 1.15 17.52
C GLU A 28 2.75 0.85 16.41
N GLU A 29 4.03 1.13 16.66
CA GLU A 29 5.16 0.85 15.75
C GLU A 29 5.39 -0.66 15.52
N MET A 30 4.94 -1.51 16.44
CA MET A 30 5.07 -2.97 16.33
C MET A 30 3.87 -3.61 15.61
N LEU A 31 2.82 -2.84 15.33
CA LEU A 31 1.59 -3.34 14.74
C LEU A 31 1.58 -3.16 13.23
N PRO A 32 1.15 -4.17 12.45
CA PRO A 32 0.98 -4.03 11.01
C PRO A 32 -0.09 -2.98 10.68
N MET A 33 0.31 -1.97 9.90
CA MET A 33 -0.59 -0.97 9.37
C MET A 33 -1.28 -1.48 8.11
N CYS A 34 -2.58 -1.25 8.01
CA CYS A 34 -3.31 -1.47 6.76
C CYS A 34 -3.18 -0.25 5.85
N TYR A 35 -2.50 -0.41 4.71
CA TYR A 35 -2.33 0.67 3.73
C TYR A 35 -3.62 1.11 3.03
N ARG A 36 -4.73 0.38 3.19
CA ARG A 36 -6.05 0.78 2.67
C ARG A 36 -6.78 1.78 3.57
N CYS A 37 -6.79 1.55 4.88
CA CYS A 37 -7.58 2.31 5.85
C CYS A 37 -6.74 2.96 6.96
N SER A 38 -5.41 2.89 6.85
CA SER A 38 -4.42 3.42 7.81
C SER A 38 -4.64 2.97 9.26
N THR A 39 -5.32 1.84 9.45
CA THR A 39 -5.59 1.27 10.79
C THR A 39 -4.45 0.31 11.16
N TYR A 40 -3.94 0.42 12.38
CA TYR A 40 -3.00 -0.55 12.95
C TYR A 40 -3.74 -1.78 13.47
N ASN A 41 -3.26 -2.97 13.13
CA ASN A 41 -3.97 -4.22 13.38
C ASN A 41 -3.26 -5.04 14.46
N PRO A 42 -3.98 -5.53 15.49
CA PRO A 42 -3.42 -6.45 16.47
C PRO A 42 -2.89 -7.73 15.80
N LEU A 43 -1.73 -8.20 16.24
CA LEU A 43 -1.10 -9.43 15.75
C LEU A 43 -1.96 -10.69 16.03
N MET A 44 -2.74 -10.65 17.11
CA MET A 44 -3.64 -11.73 17.51
C MET A 44 -5.08 -11.39 17.11
N THR A 45 -5.43 -11.65 15.86
CA THR A 45 -6.80 -11.52 15.36
C THR A 45 -7.35 -12.90 15.00
N SER A 46 -8.64 -13.15 15.24
CA SER A 46 -9.32 -14.41 14.90
C SER A 46 -9.42 -14.65 13.38
N THR A 47 -9.31 -13.59 12.57
CA THR A 47 -9.23 -13.63 11.11
C THR A 47 -7.76 -13.57 10.68
N ALA A 48 -7.26 -14.61 10.03
CA ALA A 48 -5.87 -14.69 9.62
C ALA A 48 -5.56 -13.73 8.46
N ASN A 49 -4.49 -12.93 8.60
CA ASN A 49 -3.87 -12.10 7.55
C ASN A 49 -4.79 -11.09 6.86
N CYS A 50 -5.74 -10.48 7.56
CA CYS A 50 -6.54 -9.38 7.02
C CYS A 50 -6.74 -8.26 8.05
N CYS A 51 -7.06 -7.07 7.55
CA CYS A 51 -7.35 -5.92 8.38
C CYS A 51 -8.65 -6.10 9.18
N THR A 52 -8.63 -5.75 10.47
CA THR A 52 -9.81 -5.79 11.35
C THR A 52 -10.89 -4.78 10.97
N ASN A 53 -10.50 -3.67 10.34
CA ASN A 53 -11.40 -2.59 9.97
C ASN A 53 -11.99 -2.81 8.56
N CYS A 54 -11.14 -2.91 7.53
CA CYS A 54 -11.60 -2.97 6.14
C CYS A 54 -11.52 -4.36 5.50
N ARG A 55 -11.09 -5.38 6.25
CA ARG A 55 -10.90 -6.78 5.80
C ARG A 55 -9.98 -6.98 4.59
N GLN A 56 -9.21 -5.96 4.20
CA GLN A 56 -8.19 -6.08 3.17
C GLN A 56 -7.19 -7.18 3.57
N PRO A 57 -6.94 -8.18 2.71
CA PRO A 57 -5.89 -9.16 2.95
C PRO A 57 -4.53 -8.47 2.92
N PHE A 58 -3.67 -8.79 3.90
CA PHE A 58 -2.31 -8.29 3.94
C PHE A 58 -1.45 -9.02 2.93
N VAL A 59 -0.75 -8.25 2.11
CA VAL A 59 0.26 -8.76 1.20
C VAL A 59 1.61 -8.60 1.89
N HIS A 60 2.30 -9.71 2.12
CA HIS A 60 3.59 -9.70 2.81
C HIS A 60 4.75 -9.89 1.84
N SER A 61 5.88 -9.27 2.14
CA SER A 61 7.16 -9.57 1.51
C SER A 61 7.56 -11.02 1.83
N PHE A 62 7.91 -11.81 0.82
CA PHE A 62 8.30 -13.22 1.01
C PHE A 62 9.72 -13.40 1.56
N VAL A 63 10.42 -12.30 1.90
CA VAL A 63 11.74 -12.33 2.57
C VAL A 63 11.63 -11.75 3.98
N SER A 64 11.18 -10.50 4.12
CA SER A 64 11.11 -9.80 5.41
C SER A 64 9.83 -10.11 6.21
N PHE A 65 8.80 -10.66 5.56
CA PHE A 65 7.44 -10.84 6.12
C PHE A 65 6.74 -9.54 6.54
N GLU A 66 7.29 -8.39 6.17
CA GLU A 66 6.65 -7.09 6.39
C GLU A 66 5.44 -6.91 5.47
N VAL A 67 4.44 -6.16 5.94
CA VAL A 67 3.26 -5.83 5.15
C VAL A 67 3.67 -4.83 4.08
N LEU A 68 3.38 -5.14 2.83
CA LEU A 68 3.67 -4.30 1.69
C LEU A 68 2.54 -3.29 1.46
N PRO A 69 2.85 -2.06 0.99
CA PRO A 69 1.88 -1.05 0.56
C PRO A 69 1.14 -1.39 -0.74
N LEU A 70 0.72 -2.65 -0.89
CA LEU A 70 0.00 -3.16 -2.05
C LEU A 70 -1.48 -3.31 -1.76
N VAL A 71 -2.30 -2.73 -2.63
CA VAL A 71 -3.74 -2.97 -2.65
C VAL A 71 -4.12 -3.68 -3.93
N GLU A 72 -4.75 -4.85 -3.78
CA GLU A 72 -5.34 -5.58 -4.90
C GLU A 72 -6.57 -4.84 -5.42
N PHE A 73 -6.68 -4.74 -6.74
CA PHE A 73 -7.87 -4.22 -7.38
C PHE A 73 -8.35 -5.11 -8.51
N GLN A 74 -9.66 -5.08 -8.75
CA GLN A 74 -10.31 -5.82 -9.81
C GLN A 74 -10.71 -4.88 -10.95
N LEU A 75 -10.61 -5.38 -12.17
CA LEU A 75 -11.02 -4.65 -13.35
C LEU A 75 -12.55 -4.66 -13.48
N GLU A 76 -13.11 -3.56 -13.98
CA GLU A 76 -14.53 -3.47 -14.32
C GLU A 76 -14.94 -4.50 -15.40
N SER A 77 -16.19 -4.98 -15.33
CA SER A 77 -16.72 -5.96 -16.28
C SER A 77 -16.76 -5.40 -17.70
N GLY A 78 -15.86 -5.87 -18.55
CA GLY A 78 -15.73 -5.40 -19.94
C GLY A 78 -14.27 -5.30 -20.41
N ILE A 79 -13.32 -5.22 -19.47
CA ILE A 79 -11.89 -5.08 -19.77
C ILE A 79 -11.22 -6.47 -19.76
N SER A 80 -10.55 -6.79 -20.86
CA SER A 80 -9.70 -7.99 -20.95
C SER A 80 -8.36 -7.77 -20.23
N ASP A 81 -7.72 -8.84 -19.77
CA ASP A 81 -6.44 -8.73 -19.06
C ASP A 81 -5.36 -8.07 -19.94
N GLU A 82 -5.34 -8.38 -21.24
CA GLU A 82 -4.43 -7.79 -22.23
C GLU A 82 -4.73 -6.31 -22.51
N GLU A 83 -6.00 -5.95 -22.61
CA GLU A 83 -6.41 -4.55 -22.77
C GLU A 83 -6.04 -3.71 -21.54
N ALA A 84 -6.21 -4.26 -20.33
CA ALA A 84 -5.77 -3.59 -19.11
C ALA A 84 -4.27 -3.33 -19.10
N VAL A 85 -3.45 -4.32 -19.50
CA VAL A 85 -1.99 -4.15 -19.62
C VAL A 85 -1.67 -3.04 -20.63
N ASN A 86 -2.32 -3.03 -21.79
CA ASN A 86 -2.11 -2.00 -22.81
C ASN A 86 -2.53 -0.60 -22.34
N LEU A 87 -3.60 -0.49 -21.56
CA LEU A 87 -4.07 0.78 -21.00
C LEU A 87 -3.14 1.32 -19.93
N ILE A 88 -2.46 0.45 -19.19
CA ILE A 88 -1.45 0.81 -18.21
C ILE A 88 -0.14 1.21 -18.91
N GLU A 89 0.28 0.49 -19.94
CA GLU A 89 1.52 0.79 -20.67
C GLU A 89 1.38 1.98 -21.63
N ALA A 90 0.15 2.35 -22.00
CA ALA A 90 -0.10 3.53 -22.82
C ALA A 90 0.33 4.80 -22.07
N PRO A 91 1.16 5.66 -22.67
CA PRO A 91 1.54 6.92 -22.04
C PRO A 91 0.28 7.75 -21.79
N THR A 92 0.11 8.19 -20.55
CA THR A 92 -0.90 9.18 -20.20
C THR A 92 -0.79 10.38 -21.15
N PRO A 93 -1.89 10.85 -21.76
CA PRO A 93 -1.85 12.09 -22.50
C PRO A 93 -1.48 13.18 -21.50
N VAL A 94 -0.27 13.70 -21.64
CA VAL A 94 0.22 14.87 -20.91
C VAL A 94 -0.77 15.97 -21.20
N THR A 95 -1.70 16.20 -20.27
CA THR A 95 -2.50 17.41 -20.33
C THR A 95 -1.51 18.49 -19.96
N GLU A 96 -1.10 19.30 -20.94
CA GLU A 96 -0.21 20.43 -20.75
C GLU A 96 -0.79 21.30 -19.64
N GLU A 97 -0.31 21.11 -18.41
CA GLU A 97 -0.63 21.99 -17.30
C GLU A 97 0.01 23.33 -17.64
N THR A 98 -0.82 24.24 -18.12
CA THR A 98 -0.52 25.66 -18.20
C THR A 98 0.13 26.11 -16.91
N ASN A 99 1.36 26.61 -17.02
CA ASN A 99 2.10 27.39 -16.02
C ASN A 99 1.19 28.36 -15.25
N GLN A 100 0.62 27.91 -14.14
CA GLN A 100 0.09 28.76 -13.10
C GLN A 100 0.74 28.32 -11.79
N THR A 101 1.87 28.98 -11.51
CA THR A 101 2.39 29.29 -10.18
C THR A 101 1.53 28.77 -9.02
N ARG A 102 1.77 27.51 -8.63
CA ARG A 102 1.17 26.89 -7.44
C ARG A 102 1.78 27.53 -6.18
N GLY A 103 1.03 28.46 -5.59
CA GLY A 103 0.81 28.57 -4.13
C GLY A 103 1.98 28.84 -3.18
N TRP A 104 2.64 30.00 -3.30
CA TRP A 104 3.31 30.65 -2.16
C TRP A 104 2.64 32.00 -1.92
N LEU A 105 1.74 32.08 -0.94
CA LEU A 105 1.14 33.34 -0.49
C LEU A 105 1.90 33.79 0.77
N GLN A 106 2.88 34.66 0.56
CA GLN A 106 3.61 35.32 1.65
C GLN A 106 2.85 36.61 2.01
N SER A 107 2.30 36.63 3.21
CA SER A 107 1.72 37.83 3.81
C SER A 107 2.78 38.45 4.72
N GLU A 108 3.22 39.67 4.37
CA GLU A 108 4.09 40.47 5.22
C GLU A 108 3.29 41.60 5.84
N SER A 109 3.27 41.64 7.16
CA SER A 109 2.84 42.81 7.93
C SER A 109 4.01 43.23 8.83
N ASP A 110 4.07 44.50 9.23
CA ASP A 110 5.22 45.18 9.87
C ASP A 110 5.70 44.53 11.20
N THR A 111 5.04 43.47 11.66
CA THR A 111 5.34 42.75 12.90
C THR A 111 5.40 41.22 12.76
N PHE A 112 4.94 40.61 11.67
CA PHE A 112 5.07 39.17 11.44
C PHE A 112 4.92 38.78 9.96
N GLN A 113 5.66 37.75 9.58
CA GLN A 113 5.59 37.08 8.28
C GLN A 113 4.86 35.73 8.45
N THR A 114 3.84 35.47 7.64
CA THR A 114 3.12 34.19 7.66
C THR A 114 3.13 33.56 6.27
N ILE A 115 3.52 32.29 6.22
CA ILE A 115 3.49 31.45 5.01
C ILE A 115 2.28 30.51 5.16
N GLN A 116 1.30 30.65 4.25
CA GLN A 116 0.15 29.75 4.19
C GLN A 116 0.29 28.80 3.00
N PHE A 117 0.28 27.50 3.30
CA PHE A 117 0.04 26.46 2.30
C PHE A 117 -1.47 26.24 2.21
N ASP A 118 -2.03 26.52 1.04
CA ASP A 118 -3.43 26.22 0.73
C ASP A 118 -3.50 24.80 0.14
N GLU A 119 -3.51 23.78 1.02
CA GLU A 119 -3.85 22.42 0.61
C GLU A 119 -5.37 22.34 0.43
N SER A 120 -5.85 22.78 -0.74
CA SER A 120 -7.22 22.52 -1.13
C SER A 120 -7.42 21.00 -1.30
N PRO A 121 -8.51 20.39 -0.77
CA PRO A 121 -8.79 18.96 -0.89
C PRO A 121 -9.10 18.49 -2.32
N ALA A 122 -9.01 19.38 -3.32
CA ALA A 122 -9.12 19.08 -4.73
C ALA A 122 -7.80 18.59 -5.36
N ASP A 123 -6.67 18.65 -4.64
CA ASP A 123 -5.35 18.19 -5.10
C ASP A 123 -5.08 16.71 -4.70
N ILE A 124 -6.13 15.89 -4.54
CA ILE A 124 -5.97 14.43 -4.51
C ILE A 124 -5.63 13.99 -5.94
N LYS A 125 -4.33 13.92 -6.23
CA LYS A 125 -3.77 13.63 -7.57
C LYS A 125 -4.24 12.32 -8.20
N ASP A 126 -4.79 11.39 -7.41
CA ASP A 126 -5.13 10.05 -7.89
C ASP A 126 -6.61 9.67 -7.70
N PRO A 127 -7.36 9.45 -8.80
CA PRO A 127 -8.75 8.99 -8.73
C PRO A 127 -8.91 7.63 -8.03
N PHE A 128 -7.86 6.81 -8.01
CA PHE A 128 -7.84 5.56 -7.25
C PHE A 128 -7.78 5.80 -5.74
N THR A 129 -6.96 6.74 -5.27
CA THR A 129 -6.83 7.06 -3.84
C THR A 129 -8.12 7.69 -3.31
N ALA A 130 -8.78 8.53 -4.12
CA ALA A 130 -10.11 9.06 -3.80
C ALA A 130 -11.16 7.94 -3.62
N ARG A 131 -11.15 6.92 -4.48
CA ARG A 131 -12.04 5.74 -4.33
C ARG A 131 -11.71 4.89 -3.10
N LEU A 132 -10.44 4.84 -2.72
CA LEU A 132 -9.99 4.14 -1.51
C LEU A 132 -10.51 4.81 -0.23
N MET A 133 -10.45 6.15 -0.19
CA MET A 133 -10.89 6.98 0.95
C MET A 133 -12.42 7.07 1.06
N ASN A 134 -13.14 7.04 -0.07
CA ASN A 134 -14.60 7.04 -0.09
C ASN A 134 -15.23 5.69 0.26
N PHE A 135 -14.43 4.71 0.70
CA PHE A 135 -14.94 3.42 1.11
C PHE A 135 -15.71 3.54 2.43
N GLU A 136 -17.03 3.62 2.34
CA GLU A 136 -17.93 3.57 3.49
C GLU A 136 -18.02 2.12 3.97
N ASN A 137 -17.38 1.84 5.11
CA ASN A 137 -17.43 0.55 5.81
C ASN A 137 -18.87 0.28 6.32
N LEU A 138 -19.80 -0.08 5.44
CA LEU A 138 -21.20 -0.37 5.77
C LEU A 138 -21.46 -1.85 6.10
N GLY A 139 -20.47 -2.74 5.91
CA GLY A 139 -20.65 -4.18 6.05
C GLY A 139 -19.50 -4.91 6.73
N ASP A 140 -19.80 -6.11 7.22
CA ASP A 140 -18.83 -7.04 7.81
C ASP A 140 -18.08 -7.88 6.74
N GLU A 141 -18.19 -7.50 5.47
CA GLU A 141 -17.65 -8.26 4.33
C GLU A 141 -16.55 -7.48 3.59
N PHE A 142 -15.61 -8.22 3.00
CA PHE A 142 -14.54 -7.63 2.20
C PHE A 142 -15.05 -7.27 0.80
N GLU A 143 -14.95 -6.00 0.43
CA GLU A 143 -15.25 -5.53 -0.93
C GLU A 143 -13.96 -5.12 -1.67
N PRO A 144 -13.67 -5.74 -2.82
CA PRO A 144 -12.50 -5.41 -3.63
C PRO A 144 -12.66 -4.05 -4.30
N VAL A 145 -11.54 -3.35 -4.52
CA VAL A 145 -11.55 -2.06 -5.24
C VAL A 145 -11.76 -2.33 -6.73
N ILE A 146 -12.86 -1.82 -7.31
CA ILE A 146 -13.16 -1.95 -8.74
C ILE A 146 -12.65 -0.70 -9.47
N VAL A 147 -11.84 -0.92 -10.51
CA VAL A 147 -11.16 0.13 -11.27
C VAL A 147 -11.71 0.16 -12.70
N SER A 148 -12.12 1.36 -13.13
CA SER A 148 -12.60 1.61 -14.49
C SER A 148 -11.45 1.98 -15.43
N GLN A 149 -11.66 1.86 -16.73
CA GLN A 149 -10.67 2.17 -17.77
C GLN A 149 -10.04 3.57 -17.61
N ALA A 150 -10.84 4.60 -17.32
CA ALA A 150 -10.34 5.95 -17.10
C ALA A 150 -9.42 6.06 -15.88
N THR A 151 -9.67 5.25 -14.85
CA THR A 151 -8.83 5.22 -13.63
C THR A 151 -7.52 4.48 -13.91
N LEU A 152 -7.55 3.40 -14.71
CA LEU A 152 -6.33 2.71 -15.16
C LEU A 152 -5.42 3.63 -15.96
N GLN A 153 -5.99 4.39 -16.90
CA GLN A 153 -5.23 5.34 -17.71
C GLN A 153 -4.65 6.48 -16.87
N ALA A 154 -5.34 6.95 -15.84
CA ALA A 154 -4.84 8.03 -14.99
C ALA A 154 -3.73 7.58 -14.02
N MET A 155 -3.58 6.29 -13.77
CA MET A 155 -2.59 5.77 -12.83
C MET A 155 -1.21 5.65 -13.48
N GLU A 156 -0.17 5.84 -12.66
CA GLU A 156 1.20 5.70 -13.13
C GLU A 156 1.58 4.21 -13.33
N PRO A 157 2.14 3.84 -14.50
CA PRO A 157 2.48 2.44 -14.80
C PRO A 157 3.51 1.85 -13.83
N SER A 158 4.42 2.69 -13.32
CA SER A 158 5.48 2.31 -12.38
C SER A 158 4.95 1.81 -11.03
N THR A 159 3.76 2.27 -10.63
CA THR A 159 3.13 1.91 -9.36
C THR A 159 2.28 0.66 -9.44
N ILE A 160 2.04 0.12 -10.64
CA ILE A 160 1.17 -1.03 -10.84
C ILE A 160 2.00 -2.29 -11.04
N LEU A 161 1.62 -3.34 -10.31
CA LEU A 161 2.23 -4.65 -10.33
C LEU A 161 1.24 -5.64 -10.93
N ILE A 162 1.67 -6.34 -11.99
CA ILE A 162 0.82 -7.24 -12.77
C ILE A 162 1.33 -8.68 -12.59
N CYS A 163 0.55 -9.50 -11.89
CA CYS A 163 0.80 -10.93 -11.77
C CYS A 163 0.19 -11.67 -12.96
N ARG A 164 1.03 -12.05 -13.92
CA ARG A 164 0.62 -12.82 -15.10
C ARG A 164 0.52 -14.30 -14.74
N TRP A 165 -0.69 -14.84 -14.78
CA TRP A 165 -0.97 -16.26 -14.53
C TRP A 165 -1.29 -16.98 -15.84
N PRO A 166 -0.85 -18.25 -16.01
CA PRO A 166 -1.25 -19.03 -17.17
C PRO A 166 -2.76 -19.34 -17.15
N PRO A 167 -3.39 -19.49 -18.32
CA PRO A 167 -4.81 -19.86 -18.40
C PRO A 167 -5.07 -21.17 -17.64
N PRO A 168 -6.18 -21.30 -16.88
CA PRO A 168 -7.42 -20.51 -16.91
C PRO A 168 -7.52 -19.37 -15.87
N LEU A 169 -6.44 -19.03 -15.17
CA LEU A 169 -6.46 -18.01 -14.12
C LEU A 169 -6.35 -16.60 -14.73
N ARG A 170 -7.13 -15.64 -14.22
CA ARG A 170 -7.04 -14.23 -14.60
C ARG A 170 -5.82 -13.56 -13.98
N TYR A 171 -5.37 -12.48 -14.61
CA TYR A 171 -4.29 -11.66 -14.06
C TYR A 171 -4.73 -10.96 -12.78
N GLN A 172 -3.81 -10.84 -11.83
CA GLN A 172 -4.04 -10.07 -10.61
C GLN A 172 -3.28 -8.75 -10.70
N PHE A 173 -3.95 -7.67 -10.30
CA PHE A 173 -3.42 -6.33 -10.36
C PHE A 173 -3.29 -5.77 -8.95
N TYR A 174 -2.10 -5.29 -8.63
CA TYR A 174 -1.79 -4.65 -7.37
C TYR A 174 -1.33 -3.23 -7.65
N ARG A 175 -1.80 -2.27 -6.85
CA ARG A 175 -1.28 -0.91 -6.85
C ARG A 175 -0.40 -0.70 -5.63
N ASN A 176 0.82 -0.21 -5.85
CA ASN A 176 1.69 0.30 -4.81
C ASN A 176 1.25 1.70 -4.41
N LEU A 177 0.85 1.87 -3.16
CA LEU A 177 0.43 3.17 -2.60
C LEU A 177 1.61 4.04 -2.14
N LEU A 178 2.80 3.45 -1.97
CA LEU A 178 4.01 4.16 -1.56
C LEU A 178 5.14 3.89 -2.55
N PRO A 179 5.31 4.73 -3.60
CA PRO A 179 6.35 4.53 -4.60
C PRO A 179 7.77 4.60 -4.03
N ASP A 180 7.97 5.27 -2.90
CA ASP A 180 9.25 5.30 -2.17
C ASP A 180 9.70 3.90 -1.73
N LEU A 181 8.74 3.02 -1.44
CA LEU A 181 8.98 1.62 -1.14
C LEU A 181 8.87 0.81 -2.44
N GLN A 182 10.01 0.56 -3.07
CA GLN A 182 10.06 -0.17 -4.33
C GLN A 182 9.80 -1.67 -4.10
N ILE A 183 8.87 -2.22 -4.88
CA ILE A 183 8.41 -3.60 -4.77
C ILE A 183 8.53 -4.27 -6.13
N THR A 184 8.95 -5.54 -6.12
CA THR A 184 9.14 -6.34 -7.33
C THR A 184 8.46 -7.70 -7.24
N LEU A 185 8.21 -8.30 -8.40
CA LEU A 185 7.60 -9.61 -8.59
C LEU A 185 8.64 -10.57 -9.16
N CYS A 186 8.70 -11.80 -8.65
CA CYS A 186 9.46 -12.84 -9.34
C CYS A 186 8.70 -13.38 -10.55
N ASN A 187 9.31 -13.33 -11.75
CA ASN A 187 8.71 -13.79 -13.00
C ASN A 187 8.31 -15.28 -13.02
N SER A 188 8.89 -16.12 -12.16
CA SER A 188 8.57 -17.55 -12.12
C SER A 188 7.47 -17.92 -11.13
N CYS A 189 7.37 -17.23 -9.99
CA CYS A 189 6.44 -17.61 -8.91
C CYS A 189 5.41 -16.54 -8.55
N ASN A 190 5.46 -15.37 -9.22
CA ASN A 190 4.60 -14.22 -8.97
C ASN A 190 4.52 -13.82 -7.48
N LYS A 191 5.58 -14.10 -6.71
CA LYS A 191 5.71 -13.64 -5.32
C LYS A 191 6.29 -12.24 -5.31
N VAL A 192 5.82 -11.45 -4.35
CA VAL A 192 6.20 -10.04 -4.15
C VAL A 192 7.27 -9.90 -3.09
N PHE A 193 8.17 -8.95 -3.29
CA PHE A 193 9.32 -8.68 -2.44
C PHE A 193 9.64 -7.19 -2.47
N HIS A 194 10.29 -6.67 -1.43
CA HIS A 194 11.04 -5.43 -1.59
C HIS A 194 12.17 -5.63 -2.60
N VAL A 195 12.42 -4.63 -3.45
CA VAL A 195 13.48 -4.69 -4.46
C VAL A 195 14.83 -4.96 -3.80
N ASP A 196 15.19 -4.19 -2.78
CA ASP A 196 16.48 -4.30 -2.07
C ASP A 196 16.71 -5.70 -1.49
N ASP A 197 15.69 -6.27 -0.82
CA ASP A 197 15.75 -7.60 -0.24
C ASP A 197 15.90 -8.69 -1.33
N PHE A 198 15.13 -8.57 -2.41
CA PHE A 198 15.15 -9.54 -3.50
C PHE A 198 16.50 -9.53 -4.22
N GLU A 199 17.00 -8.35 -4.58
CA GLU A 199 18.30 -8.18 -5.24
C GLU A 199 19.43 -8.69 -4.35
N LEU A 200 19.42 -8.36 -3.06
CA LEU A 200 20.41 -8.87 -2.11
C LEU A 200 20.39 -10.40 -2.04
N GLN A 201 19.22 -11.02 -1.94
CA GLN A 201 19.10 -12.48 -1.90
C GLN A 201 19.55 -13.14 -3.21
N VAL A 202 19.23 -12.53 -4.35
CA VAL A 202 19.67 -12.99 -5.68
C VAL A 202 21.19 -12.86 -5.81
N LEU A 203 21.80 -11.76 -5.36
CA LEU A 203 23.25 -11.59 -5.39
C LEU A 203 23.98 -12.59 -4.47
N GLN A 204 23.40 -12.91 -3.31
CA GLN A 204 24.00 -13.86 -2.36
C GLN A 204 23.86 -15.33 -2.81
N LYS A 205 22.69 -15.71 -3.35
CA LYS A 205 22.34 -17.12 -3.61
C LYS A 205 22.28 -17.47 -5.11
N GLY A 206 22.24 -16.48 -5.99
CA GLY A 206 22.11 -16.64 -7.44
C GLY A 206 20.71 -17.02 -7.93
N HIS A 207 19.70 -17.01 -7.06
CA HIS A 207 18.35 -17.45 -7.41
C HIS A 207 17.28 -16.79 -6.54
N CYS A 208 16.02 -16.84 -6.98
CA CYS A 208 14.89 -16.37 -6.18
C CYS A 208 14.84 -17.06 -4.81
N PRO A 209 14.62 -16.32 -3.70
CA PRO A 209 14.59 -16.89 -2.35
C PRO A 209 13.44 -17.88 -2.13
N PHE A 210 12.35 -17.76 -2.91
CA PHE A 210 11.17 -18.63 -2.78
C PHE A 210 11.21 -19.83 -3.74
N CYS A 211 11.24 -19.59 -5.05
CA CYS A 211 11.13 -20.66 -6.06
C CYS A 211 12.48 -21.23 -6.52
N ARG A 212 13.60 -20.60 -6.16
CA ARG A 212 14.96 -20.98 -6.58
C ARG A 212 15.20 -20.98 -8.09
N SER A 213 14.31 -20.38 -8.88
CA SER A 213 14.58 -20.08 -10.28
C SER A 213 15.70 -19.04 -10.37
N THR A 214 16.62 -19.23 -11.31
CA THR A 214 17.61 -18.21 -11.68
C THR A 214 16.88 -17.06 -12.35
N THR A 215 16.92 -15.88 -11.72
CA THR A 215 16.42 -14.64 -12.31
C THR A 215 17.24 -14.36 -13.55
N GLN A 216 16.62 -14.42 -14.73
CA GLN A 216 17.25 -13.88 -15.93
C GLN A 216 17.32 -12.37 -15.75
N HIS A 217 18.52 -11.87 -15.47
CA HIS A 217 18.82 -10.46 -15.49
C HIS A 217 18.58 -9.99 -16.93
N SER A 218 17.57 -9.13 -17.16
CA SER A 218 17.33 -8.53 -18.47
C SER A 218 18.45 -7.53 -18.79
N GLY A 219 19.63 -8.06 -19.10
CA GLY A 219 20.72 -7.38 -19.79
C GLY A 219 20.82 -7.99 -21.18
N ASN A 220 20.68 -7.16 -22.21
CA ASN A 220 20.90 -7.46 -23.62
C ASN A 220 21.75 -8.72 -23.92
N GLU A 221 21.10 -9.80 -24.32
CA GLU A 221 21.72 -10.76 -25.24
C GLU A 221 21.02 -10.59 -26.59
N VAL A 222 21.73 -9.84 -27.43
CA VAL A 222 21.50 -9.72 -28.86
C VAL A 222 21.49 -11.13 -29.45
N ASN A 223 20.49 -11.38 -30.32
CA ASN A 223 20.43 -12.46 -31.31
C ASN A 223 21.72 -13.28 -31.48
N GLU A 224 21.64 -14.59 -31.26
CA GLU A 224 22.28 -15.52 -32.19
C GLU A 224 21.37 -16.72 -32.46
N VAL A 225 20.87 -16.70 -33.68
CA VAL A 225 20.31 -17.81 -34.43
C VAL A 225 21.34 -18.94 -34.44
N THR A 226 20.99 -20.16 -34.04
CA THR A 226 21.54 -21.35 -34.72
C THR A 226 20.52 -22.50 -34.65
N THR A 227 19.84 -22.66 -35.78
CA THR A 227 19.35 -23.92 -36.34
C THR A 227 20.36 -25.04 -36.14
N LEU A 228 19.93 -26.19 -35.61
CA LEU A 228 20.05 -27.55 -36.18
C LEU A 228 19.34 -28.55 -35.27
#